data_AF-D2J9M5-F1
#
_entry.id   AF-D2J9M5-F1
#
_cell.length_a   1.000
_cell.length_b   1.000
_cell.length_c   1.000
_cell.angle_alpha   90.00
_cell.angle_beta   90.00
_cell.angle_gamma   90.00
#
_symmetry.space_group_name_H-M   'P 1'
#
loop_
_entity.id
_entity.type
_entity.pdbx_description
1 polymer ?
#
loop_
_entity_poly.entity_id
_entity_poly.type
_entity_poly.pdbx_seq_one_letter_code
_entity_poly.pdbx_strand_id
1 'polypeptide(L)'
;MCYIDSEMENKGYRYARYVDDISFSFNFEEEKDKFYRDFNKLCMKYELKINDKKTEVNDFPYIHPQNKDFIFNYFKNYSSNSKDETWIIGIKNFIDLCIDEERKGNKGAIKSIFPVIENTLKKKKINKHQISKIFGYRNNITKFNILQFILDLSLKDSKLTNRCLSLLNYLTIKMDDKK
;
A
#
# COMPACT_ATOMS: atom_id res chain seq x y z
N MET A 1 32.29 -7.84 12.76
CA MET A 1 31.54 -8.53 11.68
C MET A 1 32.37 -9.59 10.95
N CYS A 2 33.58 -9.33 10.43
CA CYS A 2 34.34 -10.37 9.71
C CYS A 2 34.64 -11.64 10.55
N TYR A 3 34.88 -11.49 11.86
CA TYR A 3 35.04 -12.63 12.78
C TYR A 3 33.74 -13.43 12.96
N ILE A 4 32.59 -12.77 12.90
CA ILE A 4 31.28 -13.42 12.96
C ILE A 4 31.09 -14.27 11.70
N ASP A 5 31.45 -13.73 10.53
CA ASP A 5 31.41 -14.46 9.26
C ASP A 5 32.28 -15.70 9.30
N SER A 6 33.54 -15.58 9.75
CA SER A 6 34.43 -16.73 9.86
C SER A 6 33.92 -17.80 10.82
N GLU A 7 33.39 -17.42 11.99
CA GLU A 7 32.83 -18.39 12.95
C GLU A 7 31.56 -19.06 12.44
N MET A 8 30.71 -18.35 11.70
CA MET A 8 29.51 -18.92 11.08
C MET A 8 29.84 -19.84 9.90
N GLU A 9 30.81 -19.47 9.08
CA GLU A 9 31.32 -20.30 7.98
C GLU A 9 31.94 -21.61 8.51
N ASN A 10 32.71 -21.52 9.60
CA ASN A 10 33.25 -22.70 10.30
C ASN A 10 32.17 -23.64 10.86
N LYS A 11 30.96 -23.12 11.14
CA LYS A 11 29.78 -23.93 11.51
C LYS A 11 29.03 -24.50 10.31
N GLY A 12 29.47 -24.20 9.10
CA GLY A 12 28.89 -24.69 7.84
C GLY A 12 27.77 -23.82 7.27
N TYR A 13 27.57 -22.60 7.78
CA TYR A 13 26.54 -21.70 7.27
C TYR A 13 26.99 -20.96 6.02
N ARG A 14 26.08 -20.85 5.04
CA ARG A 14 26.21 -19.95 3.89
C ARG A 14 25.07 -18.94 3.94
N TYR A 15 25.42 -17.67 3.99
CA TYR A 15 24.46 -16.56 4.04
C TYR A 15 25.03 -15.35 3.31
N ALA A 16 24.17 -14.41 2.92
CA ALA A 16 24.57 -13.14 2.35
C ALA A 16 24.65 -12.07 3.45
N ARG A 17 25.65 -11.20 3.39
CA ARG A 17 25.80 -10.06 4.30
C ARG A 17 26.08 -8.77 3.53
N TYR A 18 25.39 -7.70 3.90
CA TYR A 18 25.70 -6.33 3.51
C TYR A 18 25.82 -5.47 4.76
N VAL A 19 27.05 -5.18 5.19
CA VAL A 19 27.35 -4.48 6.46
C VAL A 19 26.74 -5.21 7.66
N ASP A 20 25.64 -4.74 8.23
CA ASP A 20 24.90 -5.32 9.35
C ASP A 20 23.65 -6.09 8.91
N ASP A 21 23.20 -5.93 7.67
CA ASP A 21 22.10 -6.70 7.10
C ASP A 21 22.56 -8.10 6.72
N ILE A 22 21.88 -9.11 7.24
CA ILE A 22 22.19 -10.53 7.04
C ILE A 22 20.97 -11.24 6.50
N SER A 23 21.16 -12.04 5.45
CA SER A 23 20.12 -12.83 4.81
C SER A 23 20.55 -14.28 4.72
N PHE A 24 19.79 -15.15 5.39
CA PHE A 24 19.99 -16.59 5.39
C PHE A 24 18.81 -17.28 4.71
N SER A 25 19.10 -18.09 3.69
CA SER A 25 18.11 -18.89 2.97
C SER A 25 18.02 -20.28 3.60
N PHE A 26 16.81 -20.76 3.82
CA PHE A 26 16.53 -22.06 4.42
C PHE A 26 15.30 -22.70 3.76
N ASN A 27 15.19 -24.02 3.86
CA ASN A 27 14.05 -24.78 3.36
C ASN A 27 13.19 -25.35 4.50
N PHE A 28 13.82 -25.61 5.65
CA PHE A 28 13.15 -26.21 6.81
C PHE A 28 13.24 -25.30 8.04
N GLU A 29 12.23 -25.35 8.90
CA GLU A 29 12.19 -24.49 10.08
C GLU A 29 13.29 -24.80 11.09
N GLU A 30 13.73 -26.06 11.15
CA GLU A 30 14.85 -26.48 11.97
C GLU A 30 16.16 -25.77 11.57
N GLU A 31 16.35 -25.49 10.28
CA GLU A 31 17.52 -24.77 9.78
C GLU A 31 17.49 -23.30 10.20
N LYS A 32 16.32 -22.66 10.07
CA LYS A 32 16.08 -21.28 10.52
C LYS A 32 16.37 -21.14 12.01
N ASP A 33 15.78 -22.00 12.83
CA ASP A 33 15.91 -21.96 14.28
C ASP A 33 17.33 -22.24 14.73
N LYS A 34 18.03 -23.16 14.06
CA LYS A 34 19.44 -23.45 14.31
C LYS A 34 20.32 -22.25 13.98
N PHE A 35 20.15 -21.66 12.78
CA PHE A 35 20.90 -20.47 12.36
C PHE A 35 20.67 -19.31 13.33
N TYR A 36 19.41 -18.98 13.65
CA TYR A 36 19.06 -17.87 14.52
C TYR A 36 19.71 -17.99 15.90
N ARG A 37 19.63 -19.19 16.50
CA ARG A 37 20.23 -19.48 17.80
C ARG A 37 21.75 -19.36 17.79
N ASP A 38 22.41 -19.91 16.77
CA ASP A 38 23.87 -19.89 16.68
C ASP A 38 24.41 -18.49 16.38
N PHE A 39 23.70 -17.74 15.54
CA PHE A 39 24.00 -16.36 15.21
C PHE A 39 23.77 -15.43 16.42
N ASN A 40 22.68 -15.61 17.17
CA ASN A 40 22.39 -14.81 18.36
C ASN A 40 23.45 -15.02 19.47
N LYS A 41 23.86 -16.27 19.72
CA LYS A 41 24.96 -16.58 20.66
C LYS A 41 26.25 -15.86 20.26
N LEU A 42 26.53 -15.82 18.96
CA LEU A 42 27.73 -15.18 18.43
C LEU A 42 27.64 -13.65 18.52
N CYS A 43 26.47 -13.07 18.26
CA CYS A 43 26.24 -11.64 18.50
C CYS A 43 26.48 -11.26 19.95
N MET A 44 25.92 -12.02 20.90
CA MET A 44 26.10 -11.78 22.34
C MET A 44 27.57 -11.84 22.77
N LYS A 45 28.38 -12.74 22.19
CA LYS A 45 29.82 -12.85 22.44
C LYS A 45 30.57 -11.56 22.07
N TYR A 46 30.11 -10.84 21.05
CA TYR A 46 30.69 -9.57 20.59
C TYR A 46 29.89 -8.35 21.08
N GLU A 47 29.06 -8.51 22.13
CA GLU A 47 28.22 -7.45 22.69
C GLU A 47 27.25 -6.80 21.68
N LEU A 48 26.88 -7.56 20.63
CA LEU A 48 25.88 -7.17 19.65
C LEU A 48 24.52 -7.78 19.99
N LYS A 49 23.46 -7.10 19.53
CA LYS A 49 22.08 -7.56 19.72
C LYS A 49 21.33 -7.55 18.40
N ILE A 50 20.63 -8.64 18.12
CA ILE A 50 19.72 -8.73 16.96
C ILE A 50 18.53 -7.80 17.21
N ASN A 51 18.13 -7.07 16.18
CA ASN A 51 16.95 -6.22 16.23
C ASN A 51 15.70 -7.00 15.83
N ASP A 52 15.05 -7.64 16.80
CA ASP A 52 13.84 -8.46 16.58
C ASP A 52 12.73 -7.70 15.83
N LYS A 53 12.66 -6.37 15.93
CA LYS A 53 11.66 -5.56 15.21
C LYS A 53 11.92 -5.43 13.71
N LYS A 54 13.17 -5.64 13.29
CA LYS A 54 13.61 -5.57 11.89
C LYS A 54 13.83 -6.95 11.29
N THR A 55 13.99 -7.99 12.10
CA THR A 55 14.17 -9.36 11.63
C THR A 55 12.85 -9.90 11.11
N GLU A 56 12.83 -10.32 9.84
CA GLU A 56 11.66 -10.87 9.17
C GLU A 56 12.00 -12.15 8.42
N VAL A 57 11.01 -13.01 8.25
CA VAL A 57 11.06 -14.18 7.37
C VAL A 57 10.28 -13.84 6.13
N ASN A 58 10.93 -13.98 4.97
CA ASN A 58 10.33 -13.71 3.67
C ASN A 58 10.28 -15.01 2.86
N ASP A 59 9.10 -15.32 2.30
CA ASP A 59 8.92 -16.48 1.44
C ASP A 59 9.42 -16.18 0.02
N PHE A 60 10.13 -17.15 -0.57
CA PHE A 60 10.48 -17.13 -1.99
C PHE A 60 9.40 -17.85 -2.83
N PRO A 61 9.03 -17.36 -4.02
CA PRO A 61 9.51 -16.14 -4.69
C PRO A 61 9.10 -14.89 -3.91
N TYR A 62 9.98 -13.88 -3.90
CA TYR A 62 9.66 -12.59 -3.28
C TYR A 62 8.38 -12.05 -3.92
N ILE A 63 7.25 -12.22 -3.23
CA ILE A 63 6.04 -11.50 -3.57
C ILE A 63 6.40 -10.07 -3.22
N HIS A 64 6.57 -9.20 -4.21
CA HIS A 64 6.60 -7.77 -3.96
C HIS A 64 5.14 -7.32 -3.82
N PRO A 65 4.58 -7.20 -2.60
CA PRO A 65 3.22 -6.67 -2.42
C PRO A 65 3.11 -5.21 -2.86
N GLN A 66 4.21 -4.58 -3.29
CA GLN A 66 4.30 -3.15 -3.56
C GLN A 66 4.27 -2.78 -5.05
N ASN A 67 3.70 -3.61 -5.93
CA ASN A 67 3.50 -3.16 -7.31
C ASN A 67 2.38 -2.11 -7.38
N LYS A 68 2.75 -0.85 -7.12
CA LYS A 68 1.85 0.30 -7.16
C LYS A 68 1.39 0.64 -8.59
N ASP A 69 2.01 0.07 -9.62
CA ASP A 69 1.60 0.31 -11.00
C ASP A 69 0.15 -0.13 -11.23
N PHE A 70 -0.28 -1.21 -10.58
CA PHE A 70 -1.67 -1.64 -10.66
C PHE A 70 -2.63 -0.60 -10.05
N ILE A 71 -2.29 -0.06 -8.87
CA ILE A 71 -3.08 0.97 -8.18
C ILE A 71 -3.15 2.24 -9.03
N PHE A 72 -2.01 2.71 -9.55
CA PHE A 72 -1.97 3.96 -10.32
C PHE A 72 -2.60 3.84 -11.72
N ASN A 73 -2.65 2.63 -12.27
CA ASN A 73 -3.25 2.37 -13.59
C ASN A 73 -4.65 1.75 -13.52
N TYR A 74 -5.30 1.68 -12.35
CA TYR A 74 -6.61 1.04 -12.18
C TYR A 74 -7.66 1.54 -13.19
N PHE A 75 -7.72 2.86 -13.42
CA PHE A 75 -8.67 3.49 -14.34
C PHE A 75 -8.16 3.64 -15.79
N LYS A 76 -7.05 2.98 -16.17
CA LYS A 76 -6.45 3.14 -17.51
C LYS A 76 -7.47 2.89 -18.63
N ASN A 77 -8.29 1.85 -18.46
CA ASN A 77 -9.29 1.41 -19.44
C ASN A 77 -10.64 2.14 -19.34
N TYR A 78 -10.81 3.06 -18.38
CA TYR A 78 -12.03 3.86 -18.27
C TYR A 78 -12.06 4.94 -19.35
N SER A 79 -13.23 5.15 -19.94
CA SER A 79 -13.48 6.21 -20.91
C SER A 79 -14.26 7.34 -20.26
N SER A 80 -14.14 8.56 -20.78
CA SER A 80 -15.01 9.67 -20.38
C SER A 80 -16.48 9.37 -20.67
N ASN A 81 -16.75 8.57 -21.69
CA ASN A 81 -18.10 8.22 -22.13
C ASN A 81 -18.68 7.00 -21.38
N SER A 82 -17.93 6.42 -20.44
CA SER A 82 -18.43 5.33 -19.60
C SER A 82 -19.63 5.81 -18.78
N LYS A 83 -20.61 4.93 -18.57
CA LYS A 83 -21.82 5.24 -17.80
C LYS A 83 -21.48 5.66 -16.37
N ASP A 84 -22.29 6.54 -15.80
CA ASP A 84 -22.12 7.04 -14.43
C ASP A 84 -22.06 5.88 -13.42
N GLU A 85 -22.90 4.85 -13.60
CA GLU A 85 -22.90 3.63 -12.77
C GLU A 85 -21.56 2.88 -12.81
N THR A 86 -20.93 2.80 -13.98
CA THR A 86 -19.61 2.17 -14.15
C THR A 86 -18.55 2.93 -13.36
N TRP A 87 -18.60 4.26 -13.37
CA TRP A 87 -17.70 5.09 -12.56
C TRP A 87 -17.95 4.93 -11.06
N ILE A 88 -19.20 4.89 -10.63
CA ILE A 88 -19.57 4.71 -9.21
C ILE A 88 -19.05 3.37 -8.68
N ILE A 89 -19.33 2.28 -9.40
CA ILE A 89 -18.87 0.93 -9.05
C ILE A 89 -17.33 0.87 -9.12
N GLY A 90 -16.74 1.46 -10.14
CA GLY A 90 -15.29 1.50 -10.32
C GLY A 90 -14.56 2.20 -9.18
N ILE A 91 -15.04 3.38 -8.77
CA ILE A 91 -14.46 4.12 -7.63
C ILE A 91 -14.64 3.34 -6.34
N LYS A 92 -15.80 2.73 -6.10
CA LYS A 92 -16.01 1.88 -4.92
C LYS A 92 -15.02 0.72 -4.89
N ASN A 93 -14.93 -0.06 -5.97
CA ASN A 93 -14.04 -1.20 -6.06
C ASN A 93 -12.56 -0.80 -5.94
N PHE A 94 -12.18 0.37 -6.46
CA PHE A 94 -10.84 0.91 -6.31
C PHE A 94 -10.49 1.24 -4.85
N ILE A 95 -11.44 1.82 -4.11
CA ILE A 95 -11.24 2.12 -2.69
C ILE A 95 -11.10 0.81 -1.90
N ASP A 96 -11.99 -0.17 -2.14
CA ASP A 96 -11.94 -1.48 -1.49
C ASP A 96 -10.58 -2.19 -1.75
N LEU A 97 -10.11 -2.14 -2.99
CA LEU A 97 -8.78 -2.63 -3.37
C LEU A 97 -7.66 -1.94 -2.56
N CYS A 98 -7.66 -0.60 -2.48
CA CYS A 98 -6.62 0.13 -1.76
C CYS A 98 -6.61 -0.19 -0.26
N ILE A 99 -7.78 -0.45 0.34
CA ILE A 99 -7.89 -0.88 1.74
C ILE A 99 -7.30 -2.28 1.92
N ASP A 100 -7.60 -3.20 1.00
CA ASP A 100 -7.09 -4.58 1.04
C ASP A 100 -5.56 -4.61 0.86
N GLU A 101 -5.03 -3.84 -0.09
CA GLU A 101 -3.60 -3.69 -0.32
C GLU A 101 -2.86 -3.13 0.91
N GLU A 102 -3.43 -2.15 1.60
CA GLU A 102 -2.83 -1.61 2.83
C GLU A 102 -2.83 -2.64 3.98
N ARG A 103 -3.89 -3.48 4.06
CA ARG A 103 -3.96 -4.59 5.01
C ARG A 103 -2.91 -5.67 4.71
N LYS A 104 -2.66 -5.95 3.43
CA LYS A 104 -1.63 -6.86 2.94
C LYS A 104 -0.19 -6.34 3.09
N GLY A 105 -0.02 -5.11 3.58
CA GLY A 105 1.30 -4.53 3.85
C GLY A 105 1.83 -3.59 2.77
N ASN A 106 1.07 -3.32 1.69
CA ASN A 106 1.41 -2.30 0.69
C ASN A 106 1.16 -0.89 1.25
N LYS A 107 2.08 -0.43 2.11
CA LYS A 107 1.92 0.82 2.84
C LYS A 107 1.81 2.02 1.89
N GLY A 108 0.75 2.81 2.09
CA GLY A 108 0.43 3.97 1.27
C GLY A 108 -0.55 3.71 0.11
N ALA A 109 -1.09 2.49 -0.01
CA ALA A 109 -2.19 2.20 -0.93
C ALA A 109 -3.42 3.07 -0.61
N ILE A 110 -3.82 3.17 0.66
CA ILE A 110 -4.96 4.05 1.07
C ILE A 110 -4.68 5.52 0.73
N LYS A 111 -3.42 5.97 0.88
CA LYS A 111 -3.02 7.35 0.53
C LYS A 111 -3.11 7.65 -0.96
N SER A 112 -3.14 6.61 -1.80
CA SER A 112 -3.16 6.72 -3.26
C SER A 112 -4.58 6.91 -3.80
N ILE A 113 -5.61 6.61 -2.99
CA ILE A 113 -7.03 6.79 -3.35
C ILE A 113 -7.28 8.19 -3.89
N PHE A 114 -6.94 9.22 -3.10
CA PHE A 114 -7.25 10.62 -3.43
C PHE A 114 -6.55 11.10 -4.72
N PRO A 115 -5.21 11.02 -4.85
CA PRO A 115 -4.54 11.50 -6.05
C PRO A 115 -4.87 10.68 -7.29
N VAL A 116 -5.14 9.38 -7.18
CA VAL A 116 -5.52 8.56 -8.35
C VAL A 116 -6.89 8.98 -8.88
N ILE A 117 -7.88 9.12 -8.00
CA ILE A 117 -9.22 9.60 -8.40
C ILE A 117 -9.10 10.99 -9.02
N GLU A 118 -8.44 11.93 -8.34
CA GLU A 118 -8.27 13.31 -8.81
C GLU A 118 -7.61 13.36 -10.20
N ASN A 119 -6.46 12.69 -10.35
CA ASN A 119 -5.71 12.69 -11.61
C ASN A 119 -6.46 11.98 -12.73
N THR A 120 -7.23 10.94 -12.42
CA THR A 120 -8.05 10.23 -13.41
C THR A 120 -9.14 11.14 -13.95
N LEU A 121 -9.87 11.81 -13.07
CA LEU A 121 -10.92 12.76 -13.46
C LEU A 121 -10.35 13.91 -14.30
N LYS A 122 -9.18 14.43 -13.91
CA LYS A 122 -8.46 15.48 -14.67
C LYS A 122 -8.01 15.00 -16.05
N LYS A 123 -7.29 13.87 -16.13
CA LYS A 123 -6.73 13.33 -17.38
C LYS A 123 -7.81 12.92 -18.37
N LYS A 124 -8.89 12.29 -17.88
CA LYS A 124 -10.01 11.84 -18.71
C LYS A 124 -11.00 12.96 -19.03
N LYS A 125 -10.80 14.16 -18.50
CA LYS A 125 -11.65 15.35 -18.73
C LYS A 125 -13.14 15.05 -18.50
N ILE A 126 -13.45 14.38 -17.40
CA ILE A 126 -14.84 14.05 -17.03
C ILE A 126 -15.65 15.33 -16.86
N ASN A 127 -16.85 15.36 -17.45
CA ASN A 127 -17.68 16.57 -17.43
C ASN A 127 -18.29 16.82 -16.04
N LYS A 128 -18.67 18.07 -15.78
CA LYS A 128 -19.21 18.52 -14.48
C LYS A 128 -20.47 17.75 -14.06
N HIS A 129 -21.41 17.57 -14.99
CA HIS A 129 -22.68 16.90 -14.71
C HIS A 129 -22.46 15.45 -14.27
N GLN A 130 -21.52 14.77 -14.93
CA GLN A 130 -21.13 13.41 -14.63
C GLN A 130 -20.41 13.32 -13.28
N ILE A 131 -19.47 14.22 -12.97
CA ILE A 131 -18.83 14.28 -11.63
C ILE A 131 -19.90 14.47 -10.55
N SER A 132 -20.83 15.41 -10.75
CA SER A 132 -21.90 15.70 -9.79
C SER A 132 -22.82 14.49 -9.56
N LYS A 133 -23.15 13.75 -10.63
CA LYS A 133 -23.93 12.50 -10.53
C LYS A 133 -23.16 11.39 -9.82
N ILE A 134 -21.88 11.21 -10.11
CA ILE A 134 -21.05 10.16 -9.51
C ILE A 134 -20.90 10.38 -8.00
N PHE A 135 -20.49 11.59 -7.58
CA PHE A 135 -20.22 11.88 -6.17
C PHE A 135 -21.48 12.24 -5.37
N GLY A 136 -22.53 12.73 -6.04
CA GLY A 136 -23.86 12.93 -5.45
C GLY A 136 -24.69 11.65 -5.36
N TYR A 137 -24.27 10.55 -5.99
CA TYR A 137 -24.99 9.29 -5.95
C TYR A 137 -25.11 8.77 -4.51
N ARG A 138 -26.32 8.36 -4.14
CA ARG A 138 -26.60 7.65 -2.91
C ARG A 138 -27.34 6.38 -3.23
N ASN A 139 -26.81 5.24 -2.80
CA ASN A 139 -27.50 3.97 -2.97
C ASN A 139 -28.72 3.92 -2.04
N ASN A 140 -29.90 3.62 -2.57
CA ASN A 140 -31.14 3.62 -1.79
C ASN A 140 -31.20 2.50 -0.74
N ILE A 141 -30.52 1.37 -0.98
CA ILE A 141 -30.54 0.19 -0.11
C ILE A 141 -29.43 0.29 0.95
N THR A 142 -28.19 0.45 0.50
CA THR A 142 -27.01 0.46 1.39
C THR A 142 -26.72 1.83 1.99
N LYS A 143 -27.43 2.88 1.55
CA LYS A 143 -27.17 4.30 1.86
C LYS A 143 -25.77 4.78 1.50
N PHE A 144 -25.01 3.98 0.75
CA PHE A 144 -23.63 4.25 0.36
C PHE A 144 -23.53 5.50 -0.50
N ASN A 145 -22.58 6.38 -0.15
CA ASN A 145 -22.18 7.54 -0.91
C ASN A 145 -20.65 7.61 -0.93
N ILE A 146 -20.07 7.81 -2.11
CA ILE A 146 -18.61 7.81 -2.31
C ILE A 146 -17.94 8.93 -1.49
N LEU A 147 -18.54 10.11 -1.49
CA LEU A 147 -17.96 11.30 -0.86
C LEU A 147 -17.95 11.16 0.66
N GLN A 148 -19.05 10.68 1.24
CA GLN A 148 -19.13 10.32 2.65
C GLN A 148 -18.09 9.25 3.02
N PHE A 149 -17.95 8.21 2.20
CA PHE A 149 -16.99 7.14 2.48
C PHE A 149 -15.53 7.61 2.44
N ILE A 150 -15.19 8.47 1.47
CA ILE A 150 -13.85 9.09 1.35
C ILE A 150 -13.57 9.99 2.56
N LEU A 151 -14.57 10.75 3.02
CA LEU A 151 -14.48 11.57 4.24
C LEU A 151 -14.23 10.71 5.48
N ASP A 152 -15.07 9.68 5.69
CA ASP A 152 -14.94 8.76 6.82
C ASP A 152 -13.57 8.07 6.83
N LEU A 153 -13.05 7.68 5.67
CA LEU A 153 -11.69 7.15 5.53
C LEU A 153 -10.62 8.17 5.92
N SER A 154 -10.77 9.42 5.49
CA SER A 154 -9.80 10.48 5.76
C SER A 154 -9.72 10.87 7.24
N LEU A 155 -10.80 10.68 7.99
CA LEU A 155 -10.87 11.00 9.42
C LEU A 155 -10.23 9.91 10.30
N LYS A 156 -10.01 8.72 9.76
CA LYS A 156 -9.35 7.60 10.48
C LYS A 156 -7.85 7.82 10.68
N ASP A 157 -7.21 8.63 9.84
CA ASP A 157 -5.78 8.96 9.98
C ASP A 157 -5.52 10.40 9.49
N SER A 158 -5.00 11.23 10.40
CA SER A 158 -4.59 12.62 10.12
C SER A 158 -3.72 12.81 8.88
N LYS A 159 -2.91 11.80 8.49
CA LYS A 159 -2.05 11.86 7.30
C LYS A 159 -2.86 11.78 5.99
N LEU A 160 -4.08 11.27 6.03
CA LEU A 160 -4.99 11.16 4.89
C LEU A 160 -5.76 12.46 4.66
N THR A 161 -6.01 13.23 5.72
CA THR A 161 -6.83 14.44 5.69
C THR A 161 -6.31 15.46 4.68
N ASN A 162 -5.00 15.74 4.64
CA ASN A 162 -4.43 16.71 3.70
C ASN A 162 -4.62 16.32 2.22
N ARG A 163 -4.53 15.02 1.90
CA ARG A 163 -4.75 14.54 0.53
C ARG A 163 -6.23 14.50 0.17
N CYS A 164 -7.08 14.19 1.15
CA CYS A 164 -8.53 14.29 1.00
C CYS A 164 -8.94 15.74 0.68
N LEU A 165 -8.39 16.73 1.39
CA LEU A 165 -8.67 18.15 1.15
C LEU A 165 -8.32 18.57 -0.29
N SER A 166 -7.21 18.07 -0.87
CA SER A 166 -6.88 18.33 -2.28
C SER A 166 -7.98 17.84 -3.23
N LEU A 167 -8.45 16.60 -3.04
CA LEU A 167 -9.51 16.03 -3.85
C LEU A 167 -10.83 16.80 -3.66
N LEU A 168 -11.19 17.13 -2.40
CA LEU A 168 -12.41 17.89 -2.10
C LEU A 168 -12.37 19.27 -2.75
N ASN A 169 -11.25 20.01 -2.63
CA ASN A 169 -11.09 21.31 -3.29
C ASN A 169 -11.25 21.20 -4.81
N TYR A 170 -10.68 20.17 -5.43
CA TYR A 170 -10.87 19.93 -6.86
C TYR A 170 -12.34 19.67 -7.21
N LEU A 171 -13.03 18.82 -6.43
CA LEU A 171 -14.44 18.52 -6.63
C LEU A 171 -15.30 19.77 -6.44
N THR A 172 -15.07 20.55 -5.38
CA THR A 172 -15.77 21.81 -5.13
C THR A 172 -15.60 22.77 -6.30
N ILE A 173 -14.38 23.01 -6.79
CA ILE A 173 -14.14 23.88 -7.96
C ILE A 173 -14.85 23.37 -9.22
N LYS A 174 -14.95 22.06 -9.40
CA LYS A 174 -15.61 21.46 -10.57
C LYS A 174 -17.13 21.41 -10.43
N MET A 175 -17.66 21.40 -9.22
CA MET A 175 -19.09 21.31 -8.92
C MET A 175 -19.73 22.69 -8.70
N ASP A 176 -19.01 23.67 -8.14
CA ASP A 176 -19.48 25.04 -7.98
C ASP A 176 -19.45 25.81 -9.31
N ASP A 177 -20.53 26.52 -9.59
CA ASP A 177 -20.57 27.57 -10.59
C ASP A 177 -20.07 28.89 -10.01
N LYS A 178 -19.05 29.45 -10.65
CA LYS A 178 -19.09 30.87 -11.02
C LYS A 178 -18.90 30.97 -12.52
N LYS A 179 -19.95 30.70 -13.29
CA LYS A 179 -20.45 31.52 -14.40
C LYS A 179 -21.68 30.89 -15.05
#